data_AF-A0A0K2B2B6-F1
#
_entry.id   AF-A0A0K2B2B6-F1
#
_cell.length_a   1.000
_cell.length_b   1.000
_cell.length_c   1.000
_cell.angle_alpha   90.00
_cell.angle_beta   90.00
_cell.angle_gamma   90.00
#
_symmetry.space_group_name_H-M   'P 1'
#
loop_
_entity.id
_entity.type
_entity.pdbx_description
1 polymer ?
#
loop_
_entity_poly.entity_id
_entity_poly.type
_entity_poly.pdbx_seq_one_letter_code
_entity_poly.pdbx_strand_id
1 'polypeptide(L)'
;MDVSLVPTDTTEDVRGRGLEVSRQIAVLPVGSYEQHGPHLPLATDTLVACAIAREIAAAYPVHPLPPVTIGCSHEHADWPGTVSVSSVTLHAVVRDIADSLRRSGVDALVVVNGHGGNYVLGNVVQESSARGERMALFPAAEDWEAARERAGVATSLLTDMHAGEIETSILLHTHPESVRPGFEAADFVADDRRHLLSLGMSAYTDSGVIGRPSLGSAEKGKELLASLADSFGAYFSILTAPDGPGAVGEHG
;
A
#
# COMPACT_ATOMS: atom_id res chain seq x y z
N MET A 1 15.37 -12.48 13.56
CA MET A 1 14.33 -12.07 12.61
C MET A 1 13.79 -10.77 13.14
N ASP A 2 13.88 -9.69 12.38
CA ASP A 2 13.19 -8.46 12.75
C ASP A 2 11.69 -8.77 12.75
N VAL A 3 11.06 -8.65 13.91
CA VAL A 3 9.64 -8.96 14.11
C VAL A 3 8.75 -7.80 13.67
N SER A 4 9.35 -6.71 13.17
CA SER A 4 8.68 -5.43 12.86
C SER A 4 7.60 -5.51 11.76
N LEU A 5 7.64 -6.52 10.88
CA LEU A 5 6.74 -6.65 9.74
C LEU A 5 5.51 -7.53 10.00
N VAL A 6 5.51 -8.30 11.09
CA VAL A 6 4.42 -9.22 11.42
C VAL A 6 3.80 -8.80 12.75
N PRO A 7 2.47 -8.58 12.81
CA PRO A 7 1.78 -8.28 14.06
C PRO A 7 2.10 -9.33 15.14
N THR A 8 2.40 -8.88 16.35
CA THR A 8 2.70 -9.75 17.49
C THR A 8 1.53 -9.87 18.48
N ASP A 9 0.38 -9.29 18.13
CA ASP A 9 -0.83 -9.32 18.93
C ASP A 9 -1.22 -10.75 19.34
N THR A 10 -1.51 -10.91 20.62
CA THR A 10 -2.10 -12.14 21.17
C THR A 10 -3.62 -12.12 21.00
N THR A 11 -4.26 -13.26 21.24
CA THR A 11 -5.73 -13.34 21.27
C THR A 11 -6.36 -12.38 22.29
N GLU A 12 -5.69 -12.08 23.40
CA GLU A 12 -6.21 -11.11 24.39
C GLU A 12 -6.09 -9.68 23.89
N ASP A 13 -5.00 -9.33 23.19
CA ASP A 13 -4.83 -8.00 22.58
C ASP A 13 -5.94 -7.73 21.55
N VAL A 14 -6.21 -8.73 20.69
CA VAL A 14 -7.28 -8.66 19.70
C VAL A 14 -8.67 -8.52 20.35
N ARG A 15 -8.93 -9.19 21.48
CA ARG A 15 -10.20 -9.04 22.20
C ARG A 15 -10.37 -7.67 22.84
N GLY A 16 -9.29 -7.07 23.32
CA GLY A 16 -9.30 -5.78 24.00
C GLY A 16 -9.34 -4.58 23.05
N ARG A 17 -8.84 -4.74 21.82
CA ARG A 17 -8.71 -3.66 20.85
C ARG A 17 -10.06 -3.24 20.28
N GLY A 18 -10.27 -1.93 20.15
CA GLY A 18 -11.45 -1.37 19.47
C GLY A 18 -12.77 -1.58 20.21
N LEU A 19 -12.77 -1.90 21.51
CA LEU A 19 -14.01 -2.06 22.28
C LEU A 19 -14.85 -0.77 22.38
N GLU A 20 -14.24 0.38 22.12
CA GLU A 20 -14.88 1.70 22.16
C GLU A 20 -15.42 2.15 20.80
N VAL A 21 -15.12 1.41 19.72
CA VAL A 21 -15.60 1.73 18.37
C VAL A 21 -16.79 0.85 18.01
N SER A 22 -17.72 1.42 17.24
CA SER A 22 -18.93 0.74 16.79
C SER A 22 -18.66 -0.49 15.93
N ARG A 23 -17.49 -0.57 15.30
CA ARG A 23 -17.08 -1.66 14.40
C ARG A 23 -15.57 -1.91 14.43
N GLN A 24 -15.21 -3.18 14.37
CA GLN A 24 -13.82 -3.61 14.24
C GLN A 24 -13.34 -3.45 12.79
N ILE A 25 -12.15 -2.89 12.60
CA ILE A 25 -11.49 -2.75 11.29
C ILE A 25 -10.18 -3.51 11.32
N ALA A 26 -9.95 -4.36 10.32
CA ALA A 26 -8.63 -4.91 10.03
C ALA A 26 -7.92 -4.12 8.94
N VAL A 27 -6.60 -4.11 8.98
CA VAL A 27 -5.73 -3.50 7.98
C VAL A 27 -4.81 -4.58 7.40
N LEU A 28 -4.95 -4.85 6.11
CA LEU A 28 -4.14 -5.82 5.37
C LEU A 28 -3.13 -5.10 4.47
N PRO A 29 -1.83 -5.13 4.80
CA PRO A 29 -0.80 -4.71 3.87
C PRO A 29 -0.73 -5.67 2.67
N VAL A 30 -0.73 -5.13 1.46
CA VAL A 30 -0.59 -5.89 0.21
C VAL A 30 0.51 -5.23 -0.61
N GLY A 31 1.66 -5.88 -0.68
CA GLY A 31 2.80 -5.45 -1.48
C GLY A 31 2.93 -6.26 -2.77
N SER A 32 4.18 -6.44 -3.16
CA SER A 32 4.64 -7.30 -4.24
C SER A 32 6.10 -7.72 -3.96
N TYR A 33 6.63 -8.61 -4.81
CA TYR A 33 8.01 -9.06 -4.79
C TYR A 33 8.63 -8.89 -6.18
N GLU A 34 9.29 -7.76 -6.40
CA GLU A 34 9.64 -7.27 -7.73
C GLU A 34 10.86 -6.36 -7.73
N GLN A 35 11.51 -6.25 -8.89
CA GLN A 35 12.68 -5.38 -9.08
C GLN A 35 12.39 -3.95 -8.62
N HIS A 36 13.34 -3.27 -7.98
CA HIS A 36 13.27 -1.83 -7.66
C HIS A 36 14.62 -1.16 -7.92
N GLY A 37 15.13 -1.36 -9.13
CA GLY A 37 16.46 -0.90 -9.50
C GLY A 37 17.57 -1.60 -8.72
N PRO A 38 18.81 -1.07 -8.78
CA PRO A 38 19.96 -1.67 -8.13
C PRO A 38 20.03 -1.37 -6.62
N HIS A 39 19.27 -0.39 -6.12
CA HIS A 39 19.44 0.17 -4.78
C HIS A 39 18.41 -0.29 -3.75
N LEU A 40 17.17 -0.57 -4.16
CA LEU A 40 16.11 -1.01 -3.23
C LEU A 40 15.94 -2.54 -3.28
N PRO A 41 15.47 -3.16 -2.18
CA PRO A 41 15.21 -4.60 -2.14
C PRO A 41 14.00 -5.00 -2.98
N LEU A 42 13.92 -6.27 -3.37
CA LEU A 42 12.75 -6.81 -4.09
C LEU A 42 11.44 -6.73 -3.30
N ALA A 43 11.52 -6.55 -1.97
CA ALA A 43 10.38 -6.47 -1.07
C ALA A 43 9.87 -5.04 -0.83
N THR A 44 10.31 -4.05 -1.62
CA THR A 44 10.05 -2.61 -1.37
C THR A 44 8.56 -2.32 -1.17
N ASP A 45 7.68 -2.78 -2.05
CA ASP A 45 6.23 -2.55 -1.92
C ASP A 45 5.67 -3.12 -0.62
N THR A 46 6.16 -4.29 -0.21
CA THR A 46 5.76 -4.94 1.04
C THR A 46 6.22 -4.10 2.24
N LEU A 47 7.47 -3.61 2.22
CA LEU A 47 8.01 -2.76 3.28
C LEU A 47 7.26 -1.43 3.37
N VAL A 48 6.91 -0.81 2.23
CA VAL A 48 6.11 0.42 2.17
C VAL A 48 4.71 0.18 2.72
N ALA A 49 4.00 -0.86 2.25
CA ALA A 49 2.67 -1.19 2.75
C ALA A 49 2.65 -1.46 4.25
N CYS A 50 3.64 -2.20 4.76
CA CYS A 50 3.81 -2.45 6.20
C CYS A 50 4.10 -1.17 6.99
N ALA A 51 4.94 -0.27 6.47
CA ALA A 51 5.22 1.02 7.11
C ALA A 51 3.96 1.87 7.25
N ILE A 52 3.16 1.97 6.18
CA ILE A 52 1.88 2.69 6.21
C ILE A 52 0.91 2.04 7.21
N ALA A 53 0.74 0.72 7.15
CA ALA A 53 -0.16 0.00 8.05
C ALA A 53 0.26 0.13 9.53
N ARG A 54 1.56 0.24 9.80
CA ARG A 54 2.09 0.47 11.15
C ARG A 54 1.73 1.86 11.68
N GLU A 55 1.88 2.92 10.87
CA GLU A 55 1.46 4.26 11.30
C GLU A 55 -0.06 4.33 11.53
N ILE A 56 -0.84 3.67 10.66
CA ILE A 56 -2.29 3.55 10.86
C ILE A 56 -2.60 2.83 12.17
N ALA A 57 -1.96 1.69 12.45
CA ALA A 57 -2.19 0.92 13.67
C ALA A 57 -1.72 1.63 14.95
N ALA A 58 -0.79 2.58 14.83
CA ALA A 58 -0.36 3.45 15.92
C ALA A 58 -1.37 4.58 16.19
N ALA A 59 -2.03 5.10 15.15
CA ALA A 59 -2.96 6.23 15.25
C ALA A 59 -4.43 5.81 15.45
N TYR A 60 -4.82 4.60 15.05
CA TYR A 60 -6.21 4.14 15.04
C TYR A 60 -6.36 2.77 15.71
N PRO A 61 -7.51 2.48 16.36
CA PRO A 61 -7.78 1.21 17.01
C PRO A 61 -8.16 0.11 15.99
N VAL A 62 -7.24 -0.22 15.09
CA VAL A 62 -7.41 -1.21 14.02
C VAL A 62 -6.56 -2.47 14.27
N HIS A 63 -6.96 -3.60 13.68
CA HIS A 63 -6.24 -4.88 13.76
C HIS A 63 -5.28 -5.02 12.57
N PRO A 64 -3.96 -4.82 12.74
CA PRO A 64 -3.02 -5.05 11.65
C PRO A 64 -2.92 -6.56 11.35
N LEU A 65 -2.81 -6.91 10.08
CA LEU A 65 -2.63 -8.28 9.60
C LEU A 65 -1.22 -8.48 9.03
N PRO A 66 -0.72 -9.74 8.98
CA PRO A 66 0.48 -10.06 8.21
C PRO A 66 0.31 -9.67 6.73
N PRO A 67 1.39 -9.21 6.06
CA PRO A 67 1.31 -8.76 4.68
C PRO A 67 1.06 -9.90 3.69
N VAL A 68 0.36 -9.59 2.60
CA VAL A 68 0.47 -10.36 1.35
C VAL A 68 1.69 -9.84 0.60
N THR A 69 2.70 -10.69 0.46
CA THR A 69 4.05 -10.28 0.00
C THR A 69 4.30 -10.53 -1.50
N ILE A 70 3.38 -11.18 -2.21
CA ILE A 70 3.47 -11.45 -3.64
C ILE A 70 2.19 -10.97 -4.30
N GLY A 71 2.32 -10.00 -5.21
CA GLY A 71 1.23 -9.32 -5.90
C GLY A 71 1.19 -9.60 -7.40
N CYS A 72 0.47 -8.74 -8.13
CA CYS A 72 0.42 -8.73 -9.59
C CYS A 72 1.52 -7.83 -10.14
N SER A 73 2.64 -8.42 -10.59
CA SER A 73 3.84 -7.69 -11.02
C SER A 73 4.38 -8.16 -12.38
N HIS A 74 3.46 -8.48 -13.29
CA HIS A 74 3.82 -9.08 -14.57
C HIS A 74 4.57 -8.09 -15.48
N GLU A 75 4.38 -6.79 -15.26
CA GLU A 75 5.11 -5.70 -15.90
C GLU A 75 6.61 -5.74 -15.57
N HIS A 76 7.02 -6.35 -14.45
CA HIS A 76 8.41 -6.48 -14.02
C HIS A 76 9.02 -7.86 -14.33
N ALA A 77 8.35 -8.69 -15.14
CA ALA A 77 8.71 -10.09 -15.38
C ALA A 77 10.07 -10.31 -16.08
N ASP A 78 10.60 -9.29 -16.77
CA ASP A 78 11.90 -9.39 -17.45
C ASP A 78 13.09 -9.27 -16.49
N TRP A 79 12.87 -8.90 -15.22
CA TRP A 79 13.93 -8.79 -14.23
C TRP A 79 14.03 -10.05 -13.36
N PRO A 80 15.26 -10.55 -13.12
CA PRO A 80 15.47 -11.70 -12.25
C PRO A 80 15.08 -11.38 -10.81
N GLY A 81 14.31 -12.29 -10.20
CA GLY A 81 13.86 -12.18 -8.81
C GLY A 81 12.41 -11.72 -8.67
N THR A 82 11.81 -11.11 -9.69
CA THR A 82 10.37 -10.81 -9.69
C THR A 82 9.57 -12.10 -9.61
N VAL A 83 8.63 -12.15 -8.67
CA VAL A 83 7.66 -13.24 -8.51
C VAL A 83 6.27 -12.63 -8.50
N SER A 84 5.39 -13.14 -9.36
CA SER A 84 4.04 -12.60 -9.51
C SER A 84 2.99 -13.70 -9.40
N VAL A 85 1.82 -13.33 -8.87
CA VAL A 85 0.60 -14.15 -8.92
C VAL A 85 -0.42 -13.53 -9.86
N SER A 86 -1.31 -14.36 -10.40
CA SER A 86 -2.39 -13.88 -11.27
C SER A 86 -3.36 -12.96 -10.52
N SER A 87 -4.05 -12.09 -11.26
CA SER A 87 -5.11 -11.24 -10.70
C SER A 87 -6.22 -12.05 -10.04
N VAL A 88 -6.58 -13.21 -10.60
CA VAL A 88 -7.57 -14.13 -10.02
C VAL A 88 -7.09 -14.67 -8.67
N THR A 89 -5.81 -14.99 -8.54
CA THR A 89 -5.22 -15.47 -7.28
C THR A 89 -5.23 -14.38 -6.22
N LEU A 90 -4.78 -13.17 -6.55
CA LEU A 90 -4.76 -12.06 -5.59
C LEU A 90 -6.19 -11.67 -5.15
N HIS A 91 -7.15 -11.64 -6.09
CA HIS A 91 -8.57 -11.45 -5.79
C HIS A 91 -9.08 -12.48 -4.79
N ALA A 92 -8.84 -13.77 -5.07
CA ALA A 92 -9.28 -14.87 -4.20
C ALA A 92 -8.67 -14.80 -2.79
N VAL A 93 -7.37 -14.51 -2.68
CA VAL A 93 -6.69 -14.38 -1.38
C VAL A 93 -7.30 -13.26 -0.54
N VAL A 94 -7.48 -12.07 -1.11
CA VAL A 94 -8.06 -10.93 -0.37
C VAL A 94 -9.51 -11.22 0.03
N ARG A 95 -10.29 -11.85 -0.86
CA ARG A 95 -11.66 -12.31 -0.58
C ARG A 95 -11.73 -13.30 0.57
N ASP A 96 -10.89 -14.32 0.56
CA ASP A 96 -10.87 -15.36 1.59
C ASP A 96 -10.49 -14.78 2.96
N ILE A 97 -9.54 -13.85 3.00
CA ILE A 97 -9.17 -13.11 4.21
C ILE A 97 -10.37 -12.30 4.72
N ALA A 98 -11.02 -11.52 3.87
CA ALA A 98 -12.18 -10.71 4.25
C ALA A 98 -13.34 -11.58 4.76
N ASP A 99 -13.62 -12.70 4.11
CA ASP A 99 -14.66 -13.65 4.51
C ASP A 99 -14.32 -14.33 5.85
N SER A 100 -13.04 -14.60 6.11
CA SER A 100 -12.59 -15.14 7.39
C SER A 100 -12.74 -14.14 8.54
N LEU A 101 -12.37 -12.88 8.32
CA LEU A 101 -12.49 -11.80 9.31
C LEU A 101 -13.93 -11.58 9.75
N ARG A 102 -14.88 -11.57 8.81
CA ARG A 102 -16.31 -11.42 9.11
C ARG A 102 -16.85 -12.57 9.95
N ARG A 103 -16.40 -13.80 9.72
CA ARG A 103 -16.78 -14.95 10.57
C ARG A 103 -16.29 -14.79 12.02
N SER A 104 -15.25 -14.01 12.25
CA SER A 104 -14.72 -13.68 13.59
C SER A 104 -15.22 -12.34 14.16
N GLY A 105 -16.19 -11.67 13.51
CA GLY A 105 -16.76 -10.40 14.00
C GLY A 105 -15.94 -9.15 13.65
N VAL A 106 -15.02 -9.25 12.69
CA VAL A 106 -14.34 -8.09 12.10
C VAL A 106 -15.00 -7.75 10.77
N ASP A 107 -15.84 -6.71 10.79
CA ASP A 107 -16.80 -6.44 9.72
C ASP A 107 -16.27 -5.54 8.60
N ALA A 108 -15.09 -4.93 8.80
CA ALA A 108 -14.47 -4.03 7.84
C ALA A 108 -13.00 -4.38 7.60
N LEU A 109 -12.58 -4.29 6.33
CA LEU A 109 -11.20 -4.53 5.90
C LEU A 109 -10.68 -3.36 5.06
N VAL A 110 -9.55 -2.78 5.47
CA VAL A 110 -8.78 -1.85 4.66
C VAL A 110 -7.63 -2.61 4.03
N VAL A 111 -7.55 -2.59 2.70
CA VAL A 111 -6.40 -3.08 1.96
C VAL A 111 -5.41 -1.92 1.79
N VAL A 112 -4.25 -2.02 2.43
CA VAL A 112 -3.15 -1.05 2.30
C VAL A 112 -2.24 -1.52 1.18
N ASN A 113 -2.40 -0.94 0.00
CA ASN A 113 -1.69 -1.33 -1.21
C ASN A 113 -0.36 -0.58 -1.33
N GLY A 114 0.73 -1.32 -1.45
CA GLY A 114 2.08 -0.78 -1.68
C GLY A 114 2.53 -0.83 -3.14
N HIS A 115 1.81 -1.52 -4.02
CA HIS A 115 2.24 -1.76 -5.42
C HIS A 115 1.22 -1.25 -6.45
N GLY A 116 1.66 -0.47 -7.42
CA GLY A 116 0.81 0.09 -8.49
C GLY A 116 0.17 -0.97 -9.41
N GLY A 117 0.85 -2.10 -9.66
CA GLY A 117 0.38 -3.17 -10.55
C GLY A 117 -0.72 -4.07 -9.97
N ASN A 118 -1.05 -3.90 -8.68
CA ASN A 118 -2.16 -4.58 -8.02
C ASN A 118 -3.55 -4.04 -8.45
N TYR A 119 -3.76 -3.77 -9.74
CA TYR A 119 -4.98 -3.17 -10.30
C TYR A 119 -6.28 -3.89 -9.87
N VAL A 120 -6.21 -5.20 -9.66
CA VAL A 120 -7.36 -6.02 -9.26
C VAL A 120 -7.95 -5.63 -7.90
N LEU A 121 -7.17 -5.01 -7.01
CA LEU A 121 -7.63 -4.65 -5.67
C LEU A 121 -8.79 -3.63 -5.70
N GLY A 122 -8.79 -2.72 -6.68
CA GLY A 122 -9.91 -1.80 -6.89
C GLY A 122 -11.22 -2.54 -7.19
N ASN A 123 -11.15 -3.58 -8.04
CA ASN A 123 -12.31 -4.42 -8.36
C ASN A 123 -12.77 -5.22 -7.12
N VAL A 124 -11.84 -5.77 -6.33
CA VAL A 124 -12.18 -6.50 -5.09
C VAL A 124 -12.99 -5.61 -4.14
N VAL A 125 -12.54 -4.37 -3.92
CA VAL A 125 -13.20 -3.41 -3.03
C VAL A 125 -14.54 -2.93 -3.60
N GLN A 126 -14.61 -2.67 -4.92
CA GLN A 126 -15.86 -2.27 -5.56
C GLN A 126 -16.92 -3.39 -5.51
N GLU A 127 -16.53 -4.63 -5.77
CA GLU A 127 -17.41 -5.80 -5.68
C GLU A 127 -17.91 -6.03 -4.25
N SER A 128 -17.07 -5.79 -3.23
CA SER A 128 -17.47 -5.93 -1.83
C SER A 128 -18.59 -4.94 -1.48
N SER A 129 -18.49 -3.70 -1.97
CA SER A 129 -19.52 -2.67 -1.79
C SER A 129 -20.88 -3.12 -2.32
N ALA A 130 -20.91 -3.72 -3.52
CA ALA A 130 -22.13 -4.27 -4.11
C ALA A 130 -22.75 -5.43 -3.31
N ARG A 131 -21.95 -6.12 -2.49
CA ARG A 131 -22.40 -7.20 -1.58
C ARG A 131 -22.80 -6.69 -0.20
N GLY A 132 -22.76 -5.39 0.04
CA GLY A 132 -23.00 -4.79 1.36
C GLY A 132 -21.86 -5.03 2.35
N GLU A 133 -20.69 -5.44 1.88
CA GLU A 133 -19.49 -5.65 2.68
C GLU A 133 -18.68 -4.35 2.77
N ARG A 134 -18.03 -4.12 3.91
CA ARG A 134 -17.25 -2.90 4.15
C ARG A 134 -15.78 -3.16 3.84
N MET A 135 -15.32 -2.68 2.70
CA MET A 135 -13.88 -2.66 2.38
C MET A 135 -13.47 -1.30 1.86
N ALA A 136 -12.19 -0.99 2.02
CA ALA A 136 -11.56 0.18 1.41
C ALA A 136 -10.21 -0.20 0.81
N LEU A 137 -9.82 0.52 -0.24
CA LEU A 137 -8.47 0.50 -0.80
C LEU A 137 -7.76 1.78 -0.39
N PHE A 138 -6.58 1.66 0.20
CA PHE A 138 -5.79 2.77 0.70
C PHE A 138 -4.30 2.54 0.37
N PRO A 139 -3.48 3.57 0.11
CA PRO A 139 -3.87 4.95 -0.19
C PRO A 139 -4.46 5.09 -1.60
N ALA A 140 -5.33 6.08 -1.81
CA ALA A 140 -5.75 6.52 -3.14
C ALA A 140 -4.74 7.52 -3.75
N ALA A 141 -4.96 7.90 -5.01
CA ALA A 141 -4.09 8.85 -5.70
C ALA A 141 -4.04 10.21 -4.98
N GLU A 142 -5.19 10.67 -4.45
CA GLU A 142 -5.32 11.92 -3.71
C GLU A 142 -4.58 11.88 -2.37
N ASP A 143 -4.55 10.71 -1.71
CA ASP A 143 -3.81 10.52 -0.46
C ASP A 143 -2.30 10.61 -0.70
N TRP A 144 -1.82 9.96 -1.76
CA TRP A 144 -0.44 10.09 -2.22
C TRP A 144 -0.10 11.51 -2.63
N GLU A 145 -1.02 12.20 -3.30
CA GLU A 145 -0.82 13.58 -3.74
C GLU A 145 -0.63 14.53 -2.55
N ALA A 146 -1.48 14.39 -1.53
CA ALA A 146 -1.37 15.17 -0.29
C ALA A 146 -0.10 14.83 0.50
N ALA A 147 0.29 13.56 0.56
CA ALA A 147 1.50 13.13 1.25
C ALA A 147 2.77 13.68 0.59
N ARG A 148 2.83 13.62 -0.74
CA ARG A 148 3.93 14.16 -1.56
C ARG A 148 4.08 15.67 -1.36
N GLU A 149 2.97 16.42 -1.39
CA GLU A 149 2.98 17.86 -1.12
C GLU A 149 3.49 18.17 0.30
N ARG A 150 2.98 17.46 1.32
CA ARG A 150 3.42 17.66 2.71
C ARG A 150 4.91 17.39 2.90
N ALA A 151 5.39 16.29 2.33
CA ALA A 151 6.78 15.87 2.47
C ALA A 151 7.77 16.70 1.64
N GLY A 152 7.29 17.56 0.73
CA GLY A 152 8.16 18.29 -0.19
C GLY A 152 8.87 17.37 -1.19
N VAL A 153 8.20 16.31 -1.62
CA VAL A 153 8.65 15.45 -2.72
C VAL A 153 8.56 16.27 -4.01
N ALA A 154 9.67 16.32 -4.77
CA ALA A 154 9.83 17.22 -5.90
C ALA A 154 9.27 16.65 -7.20
N THR A 155 9.30 15.34 -7.35
CA THR A 155 8.70 14.62 -8.47
C THR A 155 7.18 14.57 -8.36
N SER A 156 6.49 14.40 -9.49
CA SER A 156 5.05 14.08 -9.54
C SER A 156 4.82 12.57 -9.51
N LEU A 157 3.62 12.10 -9.18
CA LEU A 157 3.26 10.67 -9.25
C LEU A 157 3.45 10.06 -10.67
N LEU A 158 3.43 10.89 -11.72
CA LEU A 158 3.74 10.44 -13.08
C LEU A 158 5.24 10.24 -13.28
N THR A 159 6.07 11.15 -12.76
CA THR A 159 7.52 11.11 -12.95
C THR A 159 8.23 10.25 -11.90
N ASP A 160 7.53 9.83 -10.86
CA ASP A 160 7.99 9.00 -9.75
C ASP A 160 7.22 7.68 -9.71
N MET A 161 7.29 6.93 -10.81
CA MET A 161 6.49 5.73 -10.99
C MET A 161 7.06 4.53 -10.24
N HIS A 162 8.38 4.35 -10.21
CA HIS A 162 9.01 3.11 -9.73
C HIS A 162 10.46 3.31 -9.26
N ALA A 163 10.80 2.76 -8.09
CA ALA A 163 12.10 2.89 -7.42
C ALA A 163 12.56 4.35 -7.27
N GLY A 164 11.58 5.23 -7.04
CA GLY A 164 11.69 6.67 -7.13
C GLY A 164 12.03 7.38 -5.83
N GLU A 165 11.80 8.69 -5.82
CA GLU A 165 11.96 9.59 -4.67
C GLU A 165 11.12 9.14 -3.47
N ILE A 166 9.84 8.78 -3.68
CA ILE A 166 8.90 8.38 -2.63
C ILE A 166 9.35 7.09 -1.93
N GLU A 167 9.54 6.00 -2.68
CA GLU A 167 9.91 4.70 -2.11
C GLU A 167 11.29 4.73 -1.46
N THR A 168 12.26 5.38 -2.13
CA THR A 168 13.60 5.56 -1.57
C THR A 168 13.53 6.35 -0.27
N SER A 169 12.71 7.40 -0.19
CA SER A 169 12.52 8.19 1.03
C SER A 169 11.92 7.36 2.17
N ILE A 170 10.85 6.58 1.89
CA ILE A 170 10.19 5.73 2.88
C ILE A 170 11.16 4.67 3.41
N LEU A 171 11.95 4.02 2.54
CA LEU A 171 12.92 3.00 2.96
C LEU A 171 14.12 3.62 3.68
N LEU A 172 14.61 4.79 3.28
CA LEU A 172 15.64 5.52 4.04
C LEU A 172 15.18 5.85 5.47
N HIS A 173 13.88 6.09 5.67
CA HIS A 173 13.31 6.31 6.99
C HIS A 173 13.14 5.03 7.80
N THR A 174 12.60 3.98 7.18
CA THR A 174 12.09 2.80 7.88
C THR A 174 13.04 1.61 7.92
N HIS A 175 13.84 1.43 6.86
CA HIS A 175 14.74 0.30 6.65
C HIS A 175 16.04 0.78 5.95
N PRO A 176 16.76 1.77 6.51
CA PRO A 176 17.93 2.35 5.85
C PRO A 176 19.03 1.32 5.55
N GLU A 177 19.12 0.26 6.36
CA GLU A 177 20.05 -0.87 6.15
C GLU A 177 19.74 -1.70 4.90
N SER A 178 18.52 -1.61 4.38
CA SER A 178 18.08 -2.30 3.18
C SER A 178 18.31 -1.48 1.90
N VAL A 179 18.65 -0.19 2.02
CA VAL A 179 18.96 0.69 0.89
C VAL A 179 20.45 0.59 0.56
N ARG A 180 20.77 0.10 -0.63
CA ARG A 180 22.16 0.00 -1.11
C ARG A 180 22.66 1.37 -1.60
N PRO A 181 23.96 1.64 -1.50
CA PRO A 181 24.53 2.88 -2.03
C PRO A 181 24.38 2.99 -3.56
N GLY A 182 24.42 4.22 -4.09
CA GLY A 182 24.41 4.51 -5.53
C GLY A 182 23.07 4.97 -6.08
N PHE A 183 22.03 5.08 -5.24
CA PHE A 183 20.73 5.61 -5.61
C PHE A 183 20.80 7.09 -6.04
N GLU A 184 21.81 7.82 -5.56
CA GLU A 184 22.06 9.23 -5.90
C GLU A 184 22.39 9.45 -7.38
N ALA A 185 22.77 8.39 -8.11
CA ALA A 185 23.08 8.41 -9.53
C ALA A 185 22.09 7.59 -10.37
N ALA A 186 20.97 7.15 -9.77
CA ALA A 186 20.01 6.24 -10.40
C ALA A 186 18.78 6.93 -11.00
N ASP A 187 18.77 8.26 -11.08
CA ASP A 187 17.67 9.03 -11.69
C ASP A 187 17.43 8.62 -13.14
N PHE A 188 16.18 8.29 -13.44
CA PHE A 188 15.75 7.95 -14.79
C PHE A 188 14.27 8.28 -14.95
N VAL A 189 13.89 8.91 -16.05
CA VAL A 189 12.49 9.23 -16.36
C VAL A 189 12.13 8.73 -17.75
N ALA A 190 10.90 8.25 -17.89
CA ALA A 190 10.35 7.86 -19.19
C ALA A 190 8.87 8.21 -19.19
N ASP A 191 8.51 9.46 -19.48
CA ASP A 191 7.15 9.97 -19.21
C ASP A 191 6.05 9.35 -20.10
N ASP A 192 6.35 9.01 -21.36
CA ASP A 192 5.37 8.36 -22.24
C ASP A 192 5.41 6.83 -22.07
N ARG A 193 4.47 6.32 -21.29
CA ARG A 193 4.33 4.87 -20.98
C ARG A 193 2.95 4.32 -21.32
N ARG A 194 2.29 4.90 -22.33
CA ARG A 194 0.89 4.56 -22.69
C ARG A 194 0.67 3.08 -23.05
N HIS A 195 1.73 2.32 -23.33
CA HIS A 195 1.68 0.90 -23.68
C HIS A 195 2.29 0.00 -22.59
N LEU A 196 2.49 0.50 -21.36
CA LEU A 196 3.11 -0.25 -20.26
C LEU A 196 2.43 -1.61 -20.02
N LEU A 197 1.10 -1.62 -19.98
CA LEU A 197 0.31 -2.84 -19.78
C LEU A 197 0.52 -3.92 -20.85
N SER A 198 1.02 -3.54 -22.03
CA SER A 198 1.23 -4.45 -23.17
C SER A 198 2.69 -4.82 -23.37
N LEU A 199 3.61 -3.90 -23.07
CA LEU A 199 5.04 -4.07 -23.36
C LEU A 199 5.87 -4.44 -22.12
N GLY A 200 5.30 -4.30 -20.93
CA GLY A 200 6.04 -4.45 -19.68
C GLY A 200 7.03 -3.30 -19.47
N MET A 201 7.78 -3.41 -18.37
CA MET A 201 8.62 -2.31 -17.91
C MET A 201 9.94 -2.20 -18.70
N SER A 202 10.42 -3.32 -19.25
CA SER A 202 11.68 -3.40 -20.01
C SER A 202 11.68 -2.57 -21.29
N ALA A 203 10.51 -2.24 -21.82
CA ALA A 203 10.37 -1.36 -22.98
C ALA A 203 10.71 0.12 -22.69
N TYR A 204 10.83 0.52 -21.41
CA TYR A 204 11.02 1.93 -21.03
C TYR A 204 12.25 2.17 -20.16
N THR A 205 12.82 1.16 -19.52
CA THR A 205 14.00 1.29 -18.66
C THR A 205 14.84 0.02 -18.66
N ASP A 206 16.16 0.16 -18.69
CA ASP A 206 17.10 -0.96 -18.55
C ASP A 206 17.36 -1.30 -17.07
N SER A 207 17.36 -0.27 -16.20
CA SER A 207 17.65 -0.42 -14.78
C SER A 207 16.44 -0.88 -13.98
N GLY A 208 15.24 -0.64 -14.50
CA GLY A 208 13.98 -0.84 -13.80
C GLY A 208 13.53 0.38 -12.98
N VAL A 209 14.35 1.42 -12.87
CA VAL A 209 14.00 2.70 -12.22
C VAL A 209 13.24 3.59 -13.20
N ILE A 210 12.16 4.22 -12.72
CA ILE A 210 11.45 5.34 -13.36
C ILE A 210 11.05 6.32 -12.26
N GLY A 211 11.97 7.20 -11.90
CA GLY A 211 11.87 8.11 -10.78
C GLY A 211 13.15 8.90 -10.57
N ARG A 212 13.18 9.68 -9.49
CA ARG A 212 14.39 10.39 -9.07
C ARG A 212 14.81 10.01 -7.65
N PRO A 213 15.30 8.78 -7.44
CA PRO A 213 15.74 8.35 -6.12
C PRO A 213 16.82 9.26 -5.52
N SER A 214 17.60 9.99 -6.33
CA SER A 214 18.61 10.94 -5.84
C SER A 214 18.05 12.08 -4.98
N LEU A 215 16.74 12.35 -5.10
CA LEU A 215 16.04 13.36 -4.32
C LEU A 215 15.46 12.81 -3.01
N GLY A 216 15.56 11.50 -2.79
CA GLY A 216 15.01 10.81 -1.63
C GLY A 216 15.72 11.18 -0.33
N SER A 217 14.98 11.23 0.78
CA SER A 217 15.55 11.45 2.11
C SER A 217 14.71 10.80 3.20
N ALA A 218 15.34 10.44 4.32
CA ALA A 218 14.64 9.88 5.47
C ALA A 218 13.58 10.84 6.05
N GLU A 219 13.80 12.15 5.98
CA GLU A 219 12.83 13.13 6.45
C GLU A 219 11.58 13.14 5.57
N LYS A 220 11.75 13.07 4.24
CA LYS A 220 10.62 12.92 3.31
C LYS A 220 9.82 11.65 3.61
N GLY A 221 10.50 10.54 3.89
CA GLY A 221 9.85 9.27 4.24
C GLY A 221 8.99 9.37 5.49
N LYS A 222 9.50 10.04 6.53
CA LYS A 222 8.77 10.32 7.76
C LYS A 222 7.51 11.15 7.51
N GLU A 223 7.63 12.25 6.76
CA GLU A 223 6.50 13.16 6.49
C GLU A 223 5.46 12.55 5.54
N LEU A 224 5.89 11.72 4.58
CA LEU A 224 5.00 10.92 3.73
C LEU A 224 4.10 10.02 4.58
N LEU A 225 4.71 9.23 5.45
CA LEU A 225 4.00 8.28 6.32
C LEU A 225 3.07 8.98 7.31
N ALA A 226 3.51 10.10 7.92
CA ALA A 226 2.67 10.90 8.79
C ALA A 226 1.44 11.46 8.05
N SER A 227 1.60 11.94 6.82
CA SER A 227 0.47 12.42 6.02
C SER A 227 -0.51 11.32 5.66
N LEU A 228 -0.01 10.12 5.32
CA LEU A 228 -0.86 8.98 4.98
C LEU A 228 -1.65 8.52 6.21
N ALA A 229 -1.03 8.49 7.39
CA ALA A 229 -1.72 8.18 8.63
C ALA A 229 -2.86 9.18 8.91
N ASP A 230 -2.61 10.49 8.73
CA ASP A 230 -3.65 11.52 8.88
C ASP A 230 -4.80 11.32 7.88
N SER A 231 -4.51 11.09 6.60
CA SER A 231 -5.51 10.91 5.55
C SER A 231 -6.39 9.67 5.77
N PHE A 232 -5.86 8.64 6.43
CA PHE A 232 -6.63 7.44 6.78
C PHE A 232 -7.88 7.74 7.63
N GLY A 233 -7.91 8.85 8.36
CA GLY A 233 -9.07 9.25 9.18
C GLY A 233 -10.39 9.34 8.41
N ALA A 234 -10.36 9.70 7.12
CA ALA A 234 -11.55 9.72 6.27
C ALA A 234 -12.11 8.31 6.04
N TYR A 235 -11.24 7.34 5.77
CA TYR A 235 -11.60 5.93 5.57
C TYR A 235 -12.11 5.31 6.88
N PHE A 236 -11.42 5.58 7.99
CA PHE A 236 -11.84 5.13 9.32
C PHE A 236 -13.26 5.62 9.65
N SER A 237 -13.55 6.88 9.37
CA SER A 237 -14.87 7.49 9.63
C SER A 237 -15.98 6.82 8.82
N ILE A 238 -15.76 6.59 7.52
CA ILE A 238 -16.76 5.94 6.63
C ILE A 238 -17.03 4.49 7.05
N LEU A 239 -15.97 3.76 7.44
CA LEU A 239 -16.10 2.35 7.82
C LEU A 239 -16.74 2.15 9.20
N THR A 240 -16.59 3.11 10.11
CA THR A 240 -17.21 3.07 11.46
C THR A 240 -18.59 3.73 11.54
N ALA A 241 -19.01 4.49 10.52
CA ALA A 241 -20.31 5.16 10.49
C ALA A 241 -21.50 4.19 10.72
N PRO A 242 -22.43 4.49 11.64
CA PRO A 242 -23.50 3.56 12.06
C PRO A 242 -24.39 3.09 10.90
N ASP A 243 -24.66 3.97 9.93
CA ASP A 243 -25.37 3.64 8.68
C ASP A 243 -24.35 3.50 7.54
N GLY A 244 -24.52 2.53 6.63
CA GLY A 244 -23.66 2.42 5.46
C GLY A 244 -23.69 3.69 4.59
N PRO A 245 -22.78 3.84 3.60
CA PRO A 245 -22.72 5.01 2.72
C PRO A 245 -23.95 5.21 1.79
N GLY A 246 -25.11 4.62 2.10
CA GLY A 246 -26.35 4.71 1.33
C GLY A 246 -27.51 5.44 2.01
N ALA A 247 -27.35 5.98 3.23
CA ALA A 247 -28.38 6.82 3.86
C ALA A 247 -28.28 8.27 3.37
N VAL A 248 -28.41 8.49 2.06
CA VAL A 248 -28.78 9.83 1.57
C VAL A 248 -30.23 10.02 1.97
N GLY A 249 -30.45 10.93 2.92
CA GLY A 249 -31.77 11.24 3.44
C GLY A 249 -32.77 11.51 2.32
N GLU A 250 -33.97 10.99 2.49
CA GLU A 250 -35.15 11.44 1.75
C GLU A 250 -35.30 12.95 1.97
N HIS A 251 -34.80 13.75 1.02
CA HIS A 251 -35.21 15.14 0.89
C HIS A 251 -36.54 15.14 0.15
N GLY A 252 -37.61 15.36 0.92
CA GLY A 252 -38.94 15.68 0.42
C GLY A 252 -39.03 17.08 -0.18
#